data_AF-F0YSD4-F1
#
_entry.id   AF-F0YSD4-F1
#
_cell.length_a   1.000
_cell.length_b   1.000
_cell.length_c   1.000
_cell.angle_alpha   90.00
_cell.angle_beta   90.00
_cell.angle_gamma   90.00
#
_symmetry.space_group_name_H-M   'P 1'
#
loop_
_entity.id
_entity.type
_entity.pdbx_description
1 polymer ?
#
loop_
_entity_poly.entity_id
_entity_poly.type
_entity_poly.pdbx_seq_one_letter_code
_entity_poly.pdbx_strand_id
1 'polypeptide(L)'
;MELPGNGSSTPKETTPLRGPALPAFPRDGRLNVSSNIILHFRVQELKDLCFVNFVLALLTLLYMGVNVTMFVLNYLNRDDDDCGDPDSVYVARCGSPVSAFVFHALEFWATAAYAMVEAFALVYTPRALSSISNRPNLLKLLLFFDVVATFVPALLVTLNLEAFEVASHEIEYCNELTMAFANLVLLASLVRRRRGAEPGPGAGGDGAVNASIALAAAATAAVQVLVYNSGLPDAERVAHYFEFTFAVLSSFVTFWFCLDNRAMGEEEVLCIMYGDHRDCSNCTVVHTSRASELVALKQAGSLNAAARARRHADGAACLV
;
A
#
# COMPACT_ATOMS: atom_id res chain seq x y z
N MET A 1 -49.07 36.62 39.40
CA MET A 1 -48.29 35.38 39.66
C MET A 1 -48.49 34.51 38.44
N GLU A 2 -47.64 34.67 37.44
CA GLU A 2 -47.64 33.86 36.21
C GLU A 2 -46.38 33.00 36.24
N LEU A 3 -46.54 31.69 36.03
CA LEU A 3 -45.44 30.74 35.94
C LEU A 3 -44.95 30.65 34.49
N PRO A 4 -43.63 30.56 34.23
CA PRO A 4 -43.09 30.43 32.89
C PRO A 4 -43.22 28.99 32.38
N GLY A 5 -43.64 28.87 31.11
CA GLY A 5 -43.80 27.60 30.40
C GLY A 5 -42.46 26.96 30.01
N ASN A 6 -42.40 25.63 30.19
CA ASN A 6 -41.32 24.75 29.77
C ASN A 6 -41.19 24.69 28.25
N GLY A 7 -40.05 25.14 27.71
CA GLY A 7 -39.64 24.92 26.33
C GLY A 7 -39.04 23.53 26.15
N SER A 8 -39.74 22.66 25.41
CA SER A 8 -39.26 21.34 25.02
C SER A 8 -38.16 21.46 23.97
N SER A 9 -36.94 21.02 24.30
CA SER A 9 -35.84 20.86 23.34
C SER A 9 -35.98 19.53 22.61
N THR A 10 -36.40 19.56 21.35
CA THR A 10 -36.28 18.40 20.45
C THR A 10 -34.83 18.21 20.01
N PRO A 11 -34.31 16.97 19.95
CA PRO A 11 -32.97 16.70 19.47
C PRO A 11 -32.88 17.01 17.97
N LYS A 12 -31.84 17.77 17.59
CA LYS A 12 -31.50 18.03 16.19
C LYS A 12 -31.21 16.70 15.50
N GLU A 13 -32.09 16.33 14.59
CA GLU A 13 -31.96 15.20 13.68
C GLU A 13 -30.69 15.39 12.84
N THR A 14 -29.68 14.57 13.10
CA THR A 14 -28.44 14.52 12.34
C THR A 14 -28.76 14.04 10.93
N THR A 15 -28.73 14.97 9.98
CA THR A 15 -28.87 14.68 8.55
C THR A 15 -27.84 13.63 8.14
N PRO A 16 -28.24 12.51 7.51
CA PRO A 16 -27.27 11.55 7.02
C PRO A 16 -26.38 12.24 5.99
N LEU A 17 -25.07 12.13 6.19
CA LEU A 17 -24.04 12.55 5.24
C LEU A 17 -24.29 11.81 3.92
N ARG A 18 -25.05 12.45 3.03
CA ARG A 18 -25.19 12.05 1.64
C ARG A 18 -23.79 12.14 1.05
N GLY A 19 -23.19 10.99 0.73
CA GLY A 19 -21.94 10.96 -0.02
C GLY A 19 -22.07 11.82 -1.28
N PRO A 20 -20.96 12.37 -1.81
CA PRO A 20 -21.02 13.22 -2.99
C PRO A 20 -21.79 12.48 -4.08
N ALA A 21 -22.91 13.06 -4.50
CA ALA A 21 -23.68 12.53 -5.60
C ALA A 21 -22.75 12.47 -6.81
N LEU A 22 -22.55 11.27 -7.37
CA LEU A 22 -21.84 11.12 -8.64
C LEU A 22 -22.42 12.16 -9.60
N PRO A 23 -21.58 12.98 -10.26
CA PRO A 23 -22.06 13.99 -11.18
C PRO A 23 -22.99 13.32 -12.19
N ALA A 24 -24.20 13.85 -12.31
CA ALA A 24 -25.18 13.35 -13.25
C ALA A 24 -24.62 13.58 -14.66
N PHE A 25 -24.05 12.54 -15.27
CA PHE A 25 -23.59 12.58 -16.65
C PHE A 25 -24.74 13.03 -17.56
N PRO A 26 -24.52 13.98 -18.49
CA PRO A 26 -25.47 14.25 -19.56
C PRO A 26 -25.77 12.94 -20.29
N ARG A 27 -27.01 12.46 -20.16
CA ARG A 27 -27.49 11.15 -20.62
C ARG A 27 -27.68 11.06 -22.13
N ASP A 28 -27.12 11.99 -22.88
CA ASP A 28 -27.31 12.12 -24.31
C ASP A 28 -26.61 10.97 -25.07
N GLY A 29 -25.66 10.26 -24.41
CA GLY A 29 -24.95 9.10 -24.95
C GLY A 29 -24.05 9.43 -26.16
N ARG A 30 -23.86 10.72 -26.45
CA ARG A 30 -23.07 11.20 -27.58
C ARG A 30 -21.58 11.12 -27.25
N LEU A 31 -20.84 10.43 -28.11
CA LEU A 31 -19.37 10.40 -28.05
C LEU A 31 -18.80 11.80 -28.22
N ASN A 32 -17.85 12.16 -27.36
CA ASN A 32 -17.06 13.36 -27.53
C ASN A 32 -16.15 13.19 -28.76
N VAL A 33 -16.48 13.90 -29.85
CA VAL A 33 -15.76 13.81 -31.14
C VAL A 33 -14.55 14.76 -31.20
N SER A 34 -14.04 15.21 -30.04
CA SER A 34 -12.88 16.11 -30.01
C SER A 34 -11.68 15.47 -30.72
N SER A 35 -11.09 16.17 -31.68
CA SER A 35 -9.91 15.70 -32.44
C SER A 35 -8.60 15.85 -31.66
N ASN A 36 -8.67 15.88 -30.32
CA ASN A 36 -7.51 16.11 -29.49
C ASN A 36 -6.73 14.80 -29.29
N ILE A 37 -5.64 14.66 -30.05
CA ILE A 37 -4.74 13.50 -30.00
C ILE A 37 -4.22 13.19 -28.58
N ILE A 38 -4.11 14.20 -27.72
CA ILE A 38 -3.68 14.05 -26.32
C ILE A 38 -4.71 13.25 -25.51
N LEU A 39 -6.01 13.46 -25.77
CA LEU A 39 -7.07 12.72 -25.07
C LEU A 39 -7.10 11.25 -25.49
N HIS A 40 -6.83 10.96 -26.76
CA HIS A 40 -6.68 9.57 -27.20
C HIS A 40 -5.52 8.85 -26.52
N PHE A 41 -4.36 9.52 -26.40
CA PHE A 41 -3.21 8.96 -25.68
C PHE A 41 -3.55 8.71 -24.21
N ARG A 42 -4.22 9.67 -23.54
CA ARG A 42 -4.64 9.52 -22.15
C ARG A 42 -5.62 8.37 -21.94
N VAL A 43 -6.60 8.20 -22.84
CA VAL A 43 -7.54 7.07 -22.76
C VAL A 43 -6.82 5.73 -22.89
N GLN A 44 -5.81 5.63 -23.77
CA GLN A 44 -5.02 4.41 -23.91
C GLN A 44 -4.19 4.14 -22.65
N GLU A 45 -3.50 5.16 -22.14
CA GLU A 45 -2.74 5.09 -20.88
C GLU A 45 -3.64 4.60 -19.73
N LEU A 46 -4.84 5.15 -19.57
CA LEU A 46 -5.78 4.75 -18.53
C LEU A 46 -6.25 3.30 -18.69
N LYS A 47 -6.50 2.84 -19.92
CA LYS A 47 -6.85 1.43 -20.18
C LYS A 47 -5.72 0.49 -19.79
N ASP A 48 -4.48 0.85 -20.11
CA ASP A 48 -3.30 0.08 -19.75
C ASP A 48 -3.14 0.03 -18.21
N LEU A 49 -3.32 1.17 -17.53
CA LEU A 49 -3.33 1.24 -16.06
C LEU A 49 -4.45 0.37 -15.44
N CYS A 50 -5.67 0.41 -15.99
CA CYS A 50 -6.78 -0.43 -15.54
C CYS A 50 -6.45 -1.92 -15.68
N PHE A 51 -5.86 -2.32 -16.81
CA PHE A 51 -5.47 -3.70 -17.05
C PHE A 51 -4.39 -4.15 -16.06
N VAL A 52 -3.34 -3.35 -15.87
CA VAL A 52 -2.25 -3.67 -14.93
C VAL A 52 -2.78 -3.78 -13.51
N ASN A 53 -3.61 -2.84 -13.04
CA ASN A 53 -4.20 -2.92 -11.71
C ASN A 53 -5.10 -4.15 -11.54
N PHE A 54 -5.81 -4.59 -12.58
CA PHE A 54 -6.57 -5.83 -12.52
C PHE A 54 -5.66 -7.06 -12.35
N VAL A 55 -4.56 -7.13 -13.10
CA VAL A 55 -3.58 -8.21 -12.96
C VAL A 55 -2.95 -8.21 -11.56
N LEU A 56 -2.56 -7.04 -11.06
CA LEU A 56 -2.02 -6.90 -9.70
C LEU A 56 -3.05 -7.34 -8.64
N ALA A 57 -4.33 -7.00 -8.81
CA ALA A 57 -5.39 -7.49 -7.91
C ALA A 57 -5.49 -9.03 -7.91
N LEU A 58 -5.36 -9.69 -9.07
CA LEU A 58 -5.34 -11.16 -9.13
C LEU A 58 -4.11 -11.74 -8.43
N LEU A 59 -2.94 -11.11 -8.58
CA LEU A 59 -1.72 -11.54 -7.88
C LEU A 59 -1.83 -11.37 -6.36
N THR A 60 -2.48 -10.30 -5.88
CA THR A 60 -2.76 -10.15 -4.45
C THR A 60 -3.69 -11.24 -3.91
N LEU A 61 -4.69 -11.67 -4.68
CA LEU A 61 -5.56 -12.79 -4.30
C LEU A 61 -4.80 -14.12 -4.28
N LEU A 62 -3.86 -14.33 -5.21
CA LEU A 62 -3.00 -15.51 -5.20
C LEU A 62 -2.15 -15.53 -3.93
N TYR A 63 -1.49 -14.43 -3.58
CA TYR A 63 -0.72 -14.31 -2.34
C TYR A 63 -1.58 -14.53 -1.09
N MET A 64 -2.80 -13.98 -1.05
CA MET A 64 -3.78 -14.24 0.01
C MET A 64 -4.08 -15.74 0.12
N GLY A 65 -4.28 -16.43 -1.01
CA GLY A 65 -4.53 -17.87 -1.05
C GLY A 65 -3.33 -18.70 -0.57
N VAL A 66 -2.11 -18.27 -0.88
CA VAL A 66 -0.88 -18.88 -0.32
C VAL A 66 -0.88 -18.73 1.20
N ASN A 67 -1.10 -17.53 1.74
CA ASN A 67 -1.07 -17.31 3.20
C ASN A 67 -2.19 -18.05 3.95
N VAL A 68 -3.39 -18.14 3.38
CA VAL A 68 -4.46 -18.99 3.95
C VAL A 68 -4.02 -20.46 3.96
N THR A 69 -3.35 -20.92 2.90
CA THR A 69 -2.80 -22.28 2.84
C THR A 69 -1.73 -22.47 3.89
N MET A 70 -0.78 -21.54 4.01
CA MET A 70 0.29 -21.57 5.01
C MET A 70 -0.25 -21.58 6.43
N PHE A 71 -1.28 -20.78 6.71
CA PHE A 71 -1.99 -20.80 8.00
C PHE A 71 -2.56 -22.20 8.32
N VAL A 72 -3.17 -22.86 7.34
CA VAL A 72 -3.69 -24.22 7.51
C VAL A 72 -2.55 -25.24 7.67
N LEU A 73 -1.49 -25.15 6.87
CA LEU A 73 -0.32 -26.03 6.99
C LEU A 73 0.35 -25.89 8.36
N ASN A 74 0.48 -24.66 8.86
CA ASN A 74 1.00 -24.36 10.20
C ASN A 74 0.15 -24.95 11.32
N TYR A 75 -1.19 -24.97 11.15
CA TYR A 75 -2.10 -25.65 12.07
C TYR A 75 -2.00 -27.18 12.01
N LEU A 76 -1.80 -27.73 10.81
CA LEU A 76 -1.69 -29.17 10.62
C LEU A 76 -0.31 -29.70 11.02
N ASN A 77 0.71 -28.84 11.13
CA ASN A 77 2.05 -29.21 11.56
C ASN A 77 2.04 -29.60 13.05
N ARG A 78 2.11 -30.91 13.32
CA ARG A 78 2.16 -31.49 14.67
C ARG A 78 3.55 -32.04 14.93
N ASP A 79 4.10 -31.71 16.09
CA ASP A 79 5.28 -32.40 16.63
C ASP A 79 4.83 -33.72 17.26
N ASP A 80 4.55 -34.71 16.42
CA ASP A 80 4.27 -36.07 16.85
C ASP A 80 5.61 -36.84 16.93
N ASP A 81 6.33 -36.70 18.06
CA ASP A 81 7.67 -37.29 18.33
C ASP A 81 7.73 -38.83 18.20
N ASP A 82 6.58 -39.51 18.09
CA ASP A 82 6.46 -40.97 18.17
C ASP A 82 6.86 -41.71 16.87
N CYS A 83 7.11 -41.02 15.75
CA CYS A 83 7.32 -41.69 14.46
C CYS A 83 8.77 -41.93 14.04
N GLY A 84 9.76 -41.37 14.75
CA GLY A 84 11.15 -41.37 14.29
C GLY A 84 11.34 -40.49 13.05
N ASP A 85 11.30 -39.17 13.27
CA ASP A 85 11.39 -38.18 12.20
C ASP A 85 12.71 -38.26 11.42
N PRO A 86 12.67 -38.00 10.10
CA PRO A 86 13.89 -37.91 9.30
C PRO A 86 14.72 -36.69 9.73
N ASP A 87 16.04 -36.87 9.85
CA ASP A 87 17.02 -35.80 10.15
C ASP A 87 17.14 -34.73 9.03
N SER A 88 16.30 -34.77 8.00
CA SER A 88 16.41 -33.93 6.80
C SER A 88 15.24 -32.95 6.68
N VAL A 89 15.54 -31.66 6.54
CA VAL A 89 14.57 -30.59 6.29
C VAL A 89 13.84 -30.69 4.94
N TYR A 90 14.31 -31.56 4.04
CA TYR A 90 13.73 -31.76 2.71
C TYR A 90 12.63 -32.83 2.70
N VAL A 91 12.47 -33.60 3.77
CA VAL A 91 11.45 -34.64 3.91
C VAL A 91 10.40 -34.15 4.90
N ALA A 92 9.13 -34.39 4.60
CA ALA A 92 8.05 -34.08 5.54
C ALA A 92 8.20 -34.94 6.80
N ARG A 93 8.17 -34.28 7.96
CA ARG A 93 8.11 -34.96 9.26
C ARG A 93 6.77 -35.65 9.44
N CYS A 94 6.73 -36.62 10.32
CA CYS A 94 5.49 -37.25 10.70
C CYS A 94 4.58 -36.23 11.38
N GLY A 95 3.31 -36.21 11.01
CA GLY A 95 2.40 -35.16 11.48
C GLY A 95 2.54 -33.82 10.74
N SER A 96 3.42 -33.70 9.74
CA SER A 96 3.50 -32.53 8.86
C SER A 96 3.08 -32.85 7.42
N PRO A 97 2.21 -32.03 6.79
CA PRO A 97 1.80 -32.27 5.40
C PRO A 97 2.88 -31.93 4.36
N VAL A 98 3.90 -31.14 4.73
CA VAL A 98 4.96 -30.65 3.84
C VAL A 98 6.32 -30.68 4.55
N SER A 99 7.42 -30.65 3.81
CA SER A 99 8.74 -30.50 4.41
C SER A 99 8.98 -29.05 4.86
N ALA A 100 9.82 -28.87 5.89
CA ALA A 100 10.20 -27.55 6.40
C ALA A 100 10.78 -26.66 5.29
N PHE A 101 11.57 -27.24 4.38
CA PHE A 101 12.09 -26.51 3.23
C PHE A 101 10.98 -25.99 2.30
N VAL A 102 9.98 -26.83 1.97
CA VAL A 102 8.89 -26.40 1.08
C VAL A 102 8.02 -25.35 1.75
N PHE A 103 7.76 -25.48 3.05
CA PHE A 103 7.01 -24.50 3.83
C PHE A 103 7.67 -23.11 3.76
N HIS A 104 8.91 -23.00 4.24
CA HIS A 104 9.62 -21.72 4.27
C HIS A 104 9.95 -21.20 2.87
N ALA A 105 10.27 -22.06 1.90
CA ALA A 105 10.47 -21.60 0.52
C ALA A 105 9.19 -20.97 -0.06
N LEU A 106 8.01 -21.53 0.22
CA LEU A 106 6.74 -20.93 -0.22
C LEU A 106 6.47 -19.61 0.50
N GLU A 107 6.69 -19.55 1.81
CA GLU A 107 6.57 -18.34 2.64
C GLU A 107 7.41 -17.19 2.09
N PHE A 108 8.73 -17.32 2.14
CA PHE A 108 9.64 -16.22 1.80
C PHE A 108 9.53 -15.79 0.34
N TRP A 109 9.37 -16.73 -0.61
CA TRP A 109 9.22 -16.36 -2.02
C TRP A 109 7.86 -15.74 -2.33
N ALA A 110 6.80 -16.17 -1.66
CA ALA A 110 5.49 -15.53 -1.80
C ALA A 110 5.54 -14.11 -1.26
N THR A 111 6.17 -13.89 -0.11
CA THR A 111 6.34 -12.55 0.49
C THR A 111 7.19 -11.65 -0.40
N ALA A 112 8.30 -12.15 -0.96
CA ALA A 112 9.12 -11.39 -1.91
C ALA A 112 8.36 -11.04 -3.21
N ALA A 113 7.57 -11.98 -3.74
CA ALA A 113 6.72 -11.73 -4.90
C ALA A 113 5.64 -10.68 -4.62
N TYR A 114 5.05 -10.74 -3.43
CA TYR A 114 4.03 -9.80 -2.98
C TYR A 114 4.58 -8.38 -2.77
N ALA A 115 5.78 -8.23 -2.21
CA ALA A 115 6.43 -6.92 -2.08
C ALA A 115 6.60 -6.23 -3.44
N MET A 116 6.92 -6.99 -4.50
CA MET A 116 6.94 -6.46 -5.87
C MET A 116 5.55 -6.02 -6.34
N VAL A 117 4.50 -6.79 -6.02
CA VAL A 117 3.11 -6.43 -6.35
C VAL A 117 2.70 -5.13 -5.67
N GLU A 118 3.03 -4.92 -4.39
CA GLU A 118 2.78 -3.66 -3.69
C GLU A 118 3.53 -2.48 -4.32
N ALA A 119 4.81 -2.65 -4.63
CA ALA A 119 5.58 -1.62 -5.31
C ALA A 119 4.95 -1.25 -6.66
N PHE A 120 4.56 -2.24 -7.47
CA PHE A 120 3.90 -2.00 -8.75
C PHE A 120 2.50 -1.39 -8.61
N ALA A 121 1.73 -1.75 -7.58
CA ALA A 121 0.42 -1.16 -7.34
C ALA A 121 0.52 0.36 -7.13
N LEU A 122 1.59 0.83 -6.48
CA LEU A 122 1.86 2.26 -6.32
C LEU A 122 2.47 2.90 -7.55
N VAL A 123 3.28 2.20 -8.35
CA VAL A 123 3.82 2.73 -9.62
C VAL A 123 2.72 2.92 -10.66
N TYR A 124 1.79 1.97 -10.76
CA TYR A 124 0.70 1.97 -11.74
C TYR A 124 -0.61 2.54 -11.18
N THR A 125 -0.57 3.32 -10.09
CA THR A 125 -1.76 4.03 -9.63
C THR A 125 -2.06 5.21 -10.56
N PRO A 126 -3.32 5.42 -10.99
CA PRO A 126 -3.70 6.62 -11.74
C PRO A 126 -3.73 7.88 -10.84
N ARG A 127 -3.58 7.71 -9.52
CA ARG A 127 -3.61 8.77 -8.53
C ARG A 127 -2.29 9.54 -8.50
N ALA A 128 -2.34 10.82 -8.14
CA ALA A 128 -1.13 11.54 -7.79
C ALA A 128 -0.55 10.95 -6.49
N LEU A 129 0.75 10.63 -6.45
CA LEU A 129 1.36 10.09 -5.21
C LEU A 129 1.23 11.05 -4.02
N SER A 130 1.16 12.35 -4.29
CA SER A 130 0.90 13.38 -3.27
C SER A 130 -0.50 13.27 -2.65
N SER A 131 -1.48 12.69 -3.33
CA SER A 131 -2.81 12.43 -2.75
C SER A 131 -2.84 11.16 -1.89
N ILE A 132 -1.81 10.30 -2.03
CA ILE A 132 -1.65 9.07 -1.23
C ILE A 132 -0.83 9.37 0.02
N SER A 133 0.30 10.06 -0.13
CA SER A 133 1.22 10.38 0.96
C SER A 133 1.78 11.79 0.85
N ASN A 134 1.86 12.47 2.00
CA ASN A 134 2.52 13.78 2.13
C ASN A 134 4.04 13.70 1.85
N ARG A 135 4.63 12.49 1.85
CA ARG A 135 6.05 12.25 1.58
C ARG A 135 6.20 11.13 0.54
N PRO A 136 5.92 11.40 -0.75
CA PRO A 136 5.90 10.37 -1.78
C PRO A 136 7.27 9.70 -2.00
N ASN A 137 8.37 10.45 -1.83
CA ASN A 137 9.72 9.88 -1.95
C ASN A 137 10.06 8.91 -0.82
N LEU A 138 9.58 9.17 0.40
CA LEU A 138 9.75 8.26 1.52
C LEU A 138 8.98 6.96 1.27
N LEU A 139 7.74 7.06 0.79
CA LEU A 139 6.94 5.88 0.45
C LEU A 139 7.62 5.01 -0.64
N LYS A 140 8.16 5.63 -1.69
CA LYS A 140 8.93 4.92 -2.73
C LYS A 140 10.16 4.22 -2.16
N LEU A 141 10.91 4.89 -1.28
CA LEU A 141 12.10 4.33 -0.67
C LEU A 141 11.76 3.14 0.24
N LEU A 142 10.67 3.24 1.01
CA LEU A 142 10.20 2.17 1.88
C LEU A 142 9.79 0.93 1.07
N LEU A 143 9.03 1.09 -0.01
CA LEU A 143 8.67 -0.04 -0.89
C LEU A 143 9.90 -0.68 -1.56
N PHE A 144 10.87 0.13 -1.98
CA PHE A 144 12.10 -0.42 -2.54
C PHE A 144 12.87 -1.24 -1.50
N PHE A 145 12.96 -0.72 -0.27
CA PHE A 145 13.56 -1.46 0.84
C PHE A 145 12.81 -2.74 1.13
N ASP A 146 11.48 -2.71 1.12
CA ASP A 146 10.60 -3.86 1.34
C ASP A 146 10.85 -4.99 0.33
N VAL A 147 10.97 -4.65 -0.96
CA VAL A 147 11.34 -5.62 -2.00
C VAL A 147 12.70 -6.25 -1.74
N VAL A 148 13.71 -5.46 -1.36
CA VAL A 148 15.05 -5.99 -1.08
C VAL A 148 15.08 -6.84 0.19
N ALA A 149 14.43 -6.37 1.25
CA ALA A 149 14.43 -6.99 2.57
C ALA A 149 13.60 -8.27 2.63
N THR A 150 12.65 -8.48 1.71
CA THR A 150 11.93 -9.76 1.54
C THR A 150 12.68 -10.72 0.59
N PHE A 151 13.36 -10.18 -0.43
CA PHE A 151 14.12 -11.00 -1.38
C PHE A 151 15.39 -11.63 -0.77
N VAL A 152 16.07 -10.93 0.15
CA VAL A 152 17.28 -11.45 0.82
C VAL A 152 16.98 -12.72 1.64
N PRO A 153 16.00 -12.74 2.56
CA PRO A 153 15.56 -13.96 3.27
C PRO A 153 15.19 -15.11 2.32
N ALA A 154 14.45 -14.83 1.25
CA ALA A 154 14.09 -15.86 0.26
C ALA A 154 15.31 -16.53 -0.36
N LEU A 155 16.37 -15.76 -0.67
CA LEU A 155 17.63 -16.31 -1.15
C LEU A 155 18.36 -17.11 -0.07
N LEU A 156 18.44 -16.60 1.16
CA LEU A 156 19.14 -17.24 2.27
C LEU A 156 18.55 -18.62 2.59
N VAL A 157 17.22 -18.71 2.73
CA VAL A 157 16.52 -19.98 2.98
C VAL A 157 16.66 -20.96 1.80
N THR A 158 16.67 -20.45 0.57
CA THR A 158 16.92 -21.29 -0.62
C THR A 158 18.32 -21.89 -0.60
N LEU A 159 19.33 -21.15 -0.12
CA LEU A 159 20.71 -21.63 -0.05
C LEU A 159 20.92 -22.65 1.06
N ASN A 160 20.44 -22.35 2.27
CA ASN A 160 20.54 -23.24 3.42
C ASN A 160 19.54 -22.81 4.50
N LEU A 161 18.41 -23.53 4.60
CA LEU A 161 17.40 -23.27 5.61
C LEU A 161 17.98 -23.39 7.02
N GLU A 162 18.63 -24.51 7.37
CA GLU A 162 19.14 -24.78 8.72
C GLU A 162 20.09 -23.69 9.24
N ALA A 163 20.91 -23.12 8.36
CA ALA A 163 21.87 -22.09 8.73
C ALA A 163 21.24 -20.68 8.85
N PHE A 164 20.18 -20.40 8.09
CA PHE A 164 19.69 -19.04 7.90
C PHE A 164 18.23 -18.83 8.31
N GLU A 165 17.52 -19.85 8.77
CA GLU A 165 16.11 -19.77 9.19
C GLU A 165 15.87 -18.63 10.17
N VAL A 166 16.62 -18.61 11.30
CA VAL A 166 16.46 -17.58 12.34
C VAL A 166 16.73 -16.19 11.80
N ALA A 167 17.85 -16.00 11.11
CA ALA A 167 18.21 -14.69 10.55
C ALA A 167 17.21 -14.22 9.49
N SER A 168 16.64 -15.14 8.72
CA SER A 168 15.64 -14.83 7.68
C SER A 168 14.33 -14.35 8.29
N HIS A 169 13.82 -15.04 9.31
CA HIS A 169 12.64 -14.61 10.07
C HIS A 169 12.88 -13.28 10.80
N GLU A 170 14.04 -13.07 11.42
CA GLU A 170 14.36 -11.79 12.07
C GLU A 170 14.34 -10.62 11.08
N ILE A 171 14.90 -10.80 9.88
CA ILE A 171 14.86 -9.80 8.82
C ILE A 171 13.42 -9.56 8.35
N GLU A 172 12.65 -10.62 8.11
CA GLU A 172 11.26 -10.53 7.66
C GLU A 172 10.37 -9.81 8.69
N TYR A 173 10.40 -10.20 9.96
CA TYR A 173 9.63 -9.55 11.02
C TYR A 173 10.04 -8.10 11.25
N CYS A 174 11.31 -7.76 11.06
CA CYS A 174 11.74 -6.37 11.06
C CYS A 174 11.16 -5.60 9.85
N ASN A 175 11.12 -6.25 8.69
CA ASN A 175 10.60 -5.66 7.46
C ASN A 175 9.05 -5.57 7.43
N GLU A 176 8.34 -6.41 8.18
CA GLU A 176 6.90 -6.28 8.36
C GLU A 176 6.48 -4.91 8.91
N LEU A 177 7.37 -4.23 9.66
CA LEU A 177 7.15 -2.84 10.07
C LEU A 177 6.94 -1.91 8.86
N THR A 178 7.79 -2.04 7.84
CA THR A 178 7.71 -1.19 6.64
C THR A 178 6.53 -1.58 5.76
N MET A 179 6.23 -2.88 5.65
CA MET A 179 5.06 -3.38 4.94
C MET A 179 3.75 -2.93 5.61
N ALA A 180 3.65 -3.03 6.93
CA ALA A 180 2.49 -2.57 7.70
C ALA A 180 2.29 -1.06 7.55
N PHE A 181 3.38 -0.28 7.60
CA PHE A 181 3.32 1.15 7.36
C PHE A 181 2.79 1.48 5.96
N ALA A 182 3.32 0.82 4.91
CA ALA A 182 2.86 1.02 3.53
C ALA A 182 1.37 0.68 3.38
N ASN A 183 0.94 -0.47 3.88
CA ASN A 183 -0.46 -0.91 3.82
C ASN A 183 -1.40 0.04 4.54
N LEU A 184 -1.03 0.54 5.72
CA LEU A 184 -1.84 1.50 6.45
C LEU A 184 -1.93 2.86 5.73
N VAL A 185 -0.87 3.30 5.03
CA VAL A 185 -0.92 4.48 4.15
C VAL A 185 -1.88 4.23 2.97
N LEU A 186 -1.84 3.05 2.35
CA LEU A 186 -2.76 2.67 1.27
C LEU A 186 -4.21 2.65 1.78
N LEU A 187 -4.47 2.01 2.92
CA LEU A 187 -5.79 1.95 3.55
C LEU A 187 -6.31 3.35 3.89
N ALA A 188 -5.47 4.19 4.49
CA ALA A 188 -5.84 5.57 4.79
C ALA A 188 -6.21 6.34 3.50
N SER A 189 -5.47 6.12 2.40
CA SER A 189 -5.80 6.72 1.11
C SER A 189 -7.17 6.29 0.58
N LEU A 190 -7.53 5.01 0.73
CA LEU A 190 -8.84 4.47 0.33
C LEU A 190 -9.97 5.07 1.16
N VAL A 191 -9.79 5.13 2.48
CA VAL A 191 -10.79 5.68 3.41
C VAL A 191 -10.99 7.18 3.17
N ARG A 192 -9.93 7.96 2.96
CA ARG A 192 -10.02 9.39 2.65
C ARG A 192 -10.79 9.64 1.35
N ARG A 193 -10.51 8.86 0.30
CA ARG A 193 -11.22 8.97 -0.98
C ARG A 193 -12.72 8.76 -0.81
N ARG A 194 -13.14 7.71 -0.10
CA ARG A 194 -14.57 7.43 0.14
C ARG A 194 -15.30 8.52 0.92
N ARG A 195 -14.57 9.25 1.78
CA ARG A 195 -15.13 10.38 2.54
C ARG A 195 -15.19 11.68 1.73
N GLY A 196 -14.65 11.71 0.51
CA GLY A 196 -14.48 12.94 -0.26
C GLY A 196 -13.55 13.95 0.42
N ALA A 197 -12.67 13.48 1.33
CA ALA A 197 -11.76 14.33 2.06
C ALA A 197 -10.48 14.52 1.23
N GLU A 198 -10.34 15.70 0.62
CA GLU A 198 -9.08 16.11 -0.01
C GLU A 198 -8.01 16.37 1.06
N PRO A 199 -6.74 15.99 0.83
CA PRO A 199 -5.63 16.37 1.68
C PRO A 199 -5.36 17.88 1.52
N GLY A 200 -6.11 18.68 2.27
CA GLY A 200 -5.94 20.13 2.31
C GLY A 200 -4.64 20.50 3.05
N PRO A 201 -3.84 21.45 2.54
CA PRO A 201 -2.66 21.97 3.22
C PRO A 201 -3.11 22.78 4.46
N GLY A 202 -3.25 22.10 5.60
CA GLY A 202 -3.72 22.71 6.85
C GLY A 202 -4.63 21.84 7.71
N ALA A 203 -5.01 20.63 7.26
CA ALA A 203 -5.74 19.69 8.10
C ALA A 203 -4.82 19.13 9.20
N GLY A 204 -4.76 19.81 10.35
CA GLY A 204 -4.04 19.38 11.55
C GLY A 204 -4.43 18.01 12.12
N GLY A 205 -5.42 17.32 11.51
CA GLY A 205 -5.80 15.95 11.81
C GLY A 205 -4.89 14.87 11.21
N ASP A 206 -4.07 15.20 10.20
CA ASP A 206 -3.20 14.22 9.52
C ASP A 206 -2.08 13.69 10.42
N GLY A 207 -1.61 14.50 11.38
CA GLY A 207 -0.57 14.09 12.32
C GLY A 207 -1.00 12.92 13.22
N ALA A 208 -2.23 13.00 13.75
CA ALA A 208 -2.78 11.94 14.61
C ALA A 208 -3.04 10.64 13.83
N VAL A 209 -3.55 10.75 12.59
CA VAL A 209 -3.76 9.59 11.72
C VAL A 209 -2.42 8.93 11.38
N ASN A 210 -1.42 9.70 10.93
CA ASN A 210 -0.10 9.16 10.62
C ASN A 210 0.59 8.56 11.86
N ALA A 211 0.45 9.17 13.03
CA ALA A 211 0.96 8.62 14.28
C ALA A 211 0.25 7.31 14.65
N SER A 212 -1.07 7.24 14.51
CA SER A 212 -1.83 6.00 14.77
C SER A 212 -1.44 4.88 13.80
N ILE A 213 -1.19 5.21 12.54
CA ILE A 213 -0.69 4.29 11.52
C ILE A 213 0.68 3.75 11.92
N ALA A 214 1.62 4.65 12.26
CA ALA A 214 2.96 4.25 12.66
C ALA A 214 2.95 3.40 13.95
N LEU A 215 2.11 3.75 14.93
CA LEU A 215 1.95 2.98 16.17
C LEU A 215 1.34 1.60 15.92
N ALA A 216 0.34 1.49 15.04
CA ALA A 216 -0.26 0.20 14.69
C ALA A 216 0.76 -0.68 13.96
N ALA A 217 1.50 -0.14 12.98
CA ALA A 217 2.57 -0.87 12.30
C ALA A 217 3.67 -1.34 13.27
N ALA A 218 4.10 -0.46 14.19
CA ALA A 218 5.08 -0.78 15.22
C ALA A 218 4.59 -1.86 16.17
N ALA A 219 3.31 -1.82 16.57
CA ALA A 219 2.72 -2.83 17.44
C ALA A 219 2.67 -4.21 16.76
N THR A 220 2.29 -4.29 15.48
CA THR A 220 2.29 -5.54 14.72
C THR A 220 3.67 -6.18 14.68
N ALA A 221 4.67 -5.44 14.20
CA ALA A 221 6.05 -5.96 14.10
C ALA A 221 6.63 -6.33 15.48
N ALA A 222 6.35 -5.53 16.51
CA ALA A 222 6.81 -5.83 17.87
C ALA A 222 6.23 -7.14 18.40
N VAL A 223 4.95 -7.42 18.15
CA VAL A 223 4.32 -8.68 18.60
C VAL A 223 5.00 -9.89 17.96
N GLN A 224 5.25 -9.88 16.66
CA GLN A 224 5.90 -11.01 15.98
C GLN A 224 7.33 -11.24 16.46
N VAL A 225 8.16 -10.18 16.49
CA VAL A 225 9.55 -10.28 16.96
C VAL A 225 9.60 -10.77 18.41
N LEU A 226 8.73 -10.25 19.29
CA LEU A 226 8.71 -10.66 20.70
C LEU A 226 8.19 -12.07 20.90
N VAL A 227 7.16 -12.50 20.17
CA VAL A 227 6.63 -13.87 20.24
C VAL A 227 7.68 -14.86 19.75
N TYR A 228 8.29 -14.61 18.59
CA TYR A 228 9.32 -15.48 18.02
C TYR A 228 10.53 -15.63 18.97
N ASN A 229 11.00 -14.53 19.56
CA ASN A 229 12.15 -14.52 20.47
C ASN A 229 11.80 -14.79 21.95
N SER A 230 10.56 -15.19 22.25
CA SER A 230 10.10 -15.33 23.65
C SER A 230 10.69 -16.53 24.38
N GLY A 231 11.26 -17.50 23.65
CA GLY A 231 11.69 -18.79 24.22
C GLY A 231 10.53 -19.68 24.69
N LEU A 232 9.28 -19.32 24.34
CA LEU A 232 8.11 -20.18 24.60
C LEU A 232 8.19 -21.44 23.71
N PRO A 233 7.69 -22.59 24.20
CA PRO A 233 7.41 -23.73 23.33
C PRO A 233 6.48 -23.28 22.19
N ASP A 234 6.74 -23.76 20.98
CA ASP A 234 5.99 -23.43 19.76
C ASP A 234 5.99 -21.93 19.39
N ALA A 235 6.95 -21.12 19.89
CA ALA A 235 7.03 -19.69 19.60
C ALA A 235 6.99 -19.35 18.10
N GLU A 236 7.72 -20.12 17.29
CA GLU A 236 7.72 -20.04 15.83
C GLU A 236 6.30 -20.26 15.25
N ARG A 237 5.65 -21.38 15.60
CA ARG A 237 4.29 -21.69 15.14
C ARG A 237 3.30 -20.58 15.49
N VAL A 238 3.44 -19.99 16.68
CA VAL A 238 2.60 -18.86 17.10
C VAL A 238 2.92 -17.60 16.31
N ALA A 239 4.19 -17.30 16.06
CA ALA A 239 4.61 -16.17 15.22
C ALA A 239 4.04 -16.28 13.80
N HIS A 240 4.12 -17.46 13.18
CA HIS A 240 3.54 -17.76 11.88
C HIS A 240 2.03 -17.46 11.82
N TYR A 241 1.26 -17.72 12.88
CA TYR A 241 -0.17 -17.35 12.87
C TYR A 241 -0.38 -15.83 12.77
N PHE A 242 0.44 -15.04 13.47
CA PHE A 242 0.37 -13.59 13.40
C PHE A 242 0.79 -13.09 12.03
N GLU A 243 1.89 -13.60 11.50
CA GLU A 243 2.41 -13.33 10.16
C GLU A 243 1.37 -13.63 9.07
N PHE A 244 0.87 -14.87 8.96
CA PHE A 244 -0.07 -15.21 7.90
C PHE A 244 -1.39 -14.44 8.01
N THR A 245 -1.83 -14.14 9.23
CA THR A 245 -3.01 -13.27 9.44
C THR A 245 -2.73 -11.86 8.94
N PHE A 246 -1.56 -11.30 9.28
CA PHE A 246 -1.15 -9.99 8.81
C PHE A 246 -1.02 -9.96 7.28
N ALA A 247 -0.38 -10.94 6.67
CA ALA A 247 -0.23 -11.07 5.22
C ALA A 247 -1.58 -11.17 4.51
N VAL A 248 -2.56 -11.91 5.05
CA VAL A 248 -3.93 -11.94 4.52
C VAL A 248 -4.58 -10.55 4.58
N LEU A 249 -4.49 -9.84 5.69
CA LEU A 249 -5.06 -8.49 5.82
C LEU A 249 -4.36 -7.48 4.89
N SER A 250 -3.03 -7.53 4.81
CA SER A 250 -2.19 -6.73 3.91
C SER A 250 -2.61 -6.95 2.45
N SER A 251 -2.68 -8.20 2.03
CA SER A 251 -3.08 -8.57 0.66
C SER A 251 -4.49 -8.07 0.30
N PHE A 252 -5.42 -8.08 1.26
CA PHE A 252 -6.77 -7.54 1.06
C PHE A 252 -6.77 -6.01 0.88
N VAL A 253 -5.94 -5.28 1.62
CA VAL A 253 -5.79 -3.82 1.45
C VAL A 253 -5.24 -3.50 0.07
N THR A 254 -4.18 -4.18 -0.36
CA THR A 254 -3.59 -3.98 -1.69
C THR A 254 -4.53 -4.41 -2.81
N PHE A 255 -5.27 -5.52 -2.63
CA PHE A 255 -6.34 -5.94 -3.54
C PHE A 255 -7.38 -4.85 -3.74
N TRP A 256 -7.90 -4.29 -2.63
CA TRP A 256 -8.86 -3.20 -2.69
C TRP A 256 -8.26 -1.96 -3.35
N PHE A 257 -7.01 -1.62 -3.03
CA PHE A 257 -6.31 -0.50 -3.64
C PHE A 257 -6.21 -0.63 -5.17
N CYS A 258 -5.84 -1.81 -5.66
CA CYS A 258 -5.77 -2.11 -7.09
C CYS A 258 -7.14 -2.03 -7.78
N LEU A 259 -8.20 -2.60 -7.18
CA LEU A 259 -9.55 -2.50 -7.75
C LEU A 259 -10.07 -1.06 -7.77
N ASP A 260 -9.77 -0.29 -6.74
CA ASP A 260 -10.17 1.11 -6.67
C ASP A 260 -9.44 1.94 -7.74
N ASN A 261 -8.14 1.71 -7.94
CA ASN A 261 -7.37 2.32 -9.04
C ASN A 261 -7.93 1.95 -10.42
N ARG A 262 -8.31 0.69 -10.62
CA ARG A 262 -8.97 0.25 -11.86
C ARG A 262 -10.29 1.00 -12.07
N ALA A 263 -11.15 1.04 -11.06
CA ALA A 263 -12.43 1.74 -11.13
C ALA A 263 -12.24 3.23 -11.44
N MET A 264 -11.22 3.86 -10.85
CA MET A 264 -10.86 5.26 -11.16
C MET A 264 -10.50 5.45 -12.63
N GLY A 265 -9.67 4.57 -13.18
CA GLY A 265 -9.28 4.68 -14.59
C GLY A 265 -10.47 4.48 -15.53
N GLU A 266 -11.39 3.55 -15.21
CA GLU A 266 -12.63 3.34 -15.97
C GLU A 266 -13.56 4.58 -15.89
N GLU A 267 -13.73 5.17 -14.71
CA GLU A 267 -14.49 6.42 -14.51
C GLU A 267 -13.90 7.59 -15.32
N GLU A 268 -12.57 7.74 -15.31
CA GLU A 268 -11.87 8.80 -16.04
C GLU A 268 -11.99 8.60 -17.57
N VAL A 269 -11.88 7.36 -18.06
CA VAL A 269 -12.11 7.04 -19.48
C VAL A 269 -13.54 7.38 -19.90
N LEU A 270 -14.54 7.01 -19.09
CA LEU A 270 -15.93 7.33 -19.38
C LEU A 270 -16.17 8.85 -19.40
N CYS A 271 -15.53 9.59 -18.49
CA CYS A 271 -15.62 11.04 -18.46
C CYS A 271 -15.00 11.69 -19.70
N ILE A 272 -13.84 11.21 -20.16
CA ILE A 272 -13.20 11.71 -21.39
C ILE A 272 -14.06 11.39 -22.63
N MET A 273 -14.60 10.18 -22.72
CA MET A 273 -15.32 9.71 -23.90
C MET A 273 -16.75 10.24 -24.01
N TYR A 274 -17.45 10.44 -22.90
CA TYR A 274 -18.89 10.73 -22.86
C TYR A 274 -19.27 11.97 -22.03
N GLY A 275 -18.34 12.55 -21.26
CA GLY A 275 -18.60 13.72 -20.41
C GLY A 275 -17.91 15.01 -20.88
N ASP A 276 -18.12 16.09 -20.15
CA ASP A 276 -17.28 17.29 -20.25
C ASP A 276 -16.07 17.12 -19.33
N HIS A 277 -14.88 16.97 -19.93
CA HIS A 277 -13.62 16.77 -19.22
C HIS A 277 -13.34 17.90 -18.21
N ARG A 278 -13.89 19.10 -18.41
CA ARG A 278 -13.71 20.25 -17.50
C ARG A 278 -14.28 20.02 -16.10
N ASP A 279 -15.29 19.15 -16.00
CA ASP A 279 -15.99 18.87 -14.75
C ASP A 279 -15.52 17.56 -14.10
N CYS A 280 -14.50 16.90 -14.67
CA CYS A 280 -13.93 15.70 -14.07
C CYS A 280 -13.10 16.08 -12.83
N SER A 281 -13.60 15.72 -11.65
CA SER A 281 -12.90 15.93 -10.38
C SER A 281 -11.51 15.27 -10.38
N ASN A 282 -11.41 14.05 -10.90
CA ASN A 282 -10.14 13.32 -11.01
C ASN A 282 -9.15 14.03 -11.94
N CYS A 283 -9.58 14.48 -13.14
CA CYS A 283 -8.68 15.20 -14.05
C CYS A 283 -8.21 16.53 -13.44
N THR A 284 -9.09 17.23 -12.73
CA THR A 284 -8.76 18.53 -12.11
C THR A 284 -7.65 18.37 -11.08
N VAL A 285 -7.73 17.34 -10.23
CA VAL A 285 -6.70 17.03 -9.21
C VAL A 285 -5.38 16.60 -9.83
N VAL A 286 -5.41 15.80 -10.91
CA VAL A 286 -4.18 15.38 -11.62
C VAL A 286 -3.51 16.58 -12.29
N HIS A 287 -4.28 17.48 -12.91
CA HIS A 287 -3.72 18.68 -13.55
C HIS A 287 -3.15 19.66 -12.52
N THR A 288 -3.82 19.89 -11.40
CA THR A 288 -3.32 20.79 -10.34
C THR A 288 -2.07 20.22 -9.66
N SER A 289 -2.05 18.91 -9.36
CA SER A 289 -0.86 18.25 -8.78
C SER A 289 0.34 18.30 -9.73
N ARG A 290 0.18 17.93 -11.02
CA ARG A 290 1.26 18.06 -12.01
C ARG A 290 1.73 19.50 -12.19
N ALA A 291 0.81 20.47 -12.20
CA ALA A 291 1.18 21.88 -12.26
C ALA A 291 2.01 22.30 -11.04
N SER A 292 1.62 21.87 -9.84
CA SER A 292 2.36 22.16 -8.60
C SER A 292 3.76 21.51 -8.60
N GLU A 293 3.89 20.28 -9.10
CA GLU A 293 5.18 19.58 -9.22
C GLU A 293 6.08 20.29 -10.24
N LEU A 294 5.53 20.75 -11.36
CA LEU A 294 6.27 21.51 -12.37
C LEU A 294 6.75 22.87 -11.82
N VAL A 295 5.94 23.53 -10.99
CA VAL A 295 6.34 24.75 -10.29
C VAL A 295 7.46 24.47 -9.29
N ALA A 296 7.35 23.39 -8.50
CA ALA A 296 8.38 22.98 -7.55
C ALA A 296 9.71 22.65 -8.26
N LEU A 297 9.66 21.94 -9.39
CA LEU A 297 10.83 21.65 -10.22
C LEU A 297 11.47 22.92 -10.80
N LYS A 298 10.65 23.87 -11.29
CA LYS A 298 11.16 25.17 -11.76
C LYS A 298 11.82 25.97 -10.64
N GLN A 299 11.24 25.96 -9.43
CA GLN A 299 11.82 26.62 -8.26
C GLN A 299 13.12 25.96 -7.81
N ALA A 300 13.18 24.62 -7.77
CA ALA A 300 14.40 23.87 -7.47
C ALA A 300 15.51 24.12 -8.52
N GLY A 301 15.14 24.19 -9.80
CA GLY A 301 16.05 24.57 -10.88
C GLY A 301 16.59 25.99 -10.74
N SER A 302 15.73 26.95 -10.39
CA SER A 302 16.11 28.34 -10.13
C SER A 302 17.05 28.48 -8.92
N LEU A 303 16.79 27.76 -7.83
CA LEU A 303 17.65 27.73 -6.65
C LEU A 303 19.03 27.13 -6.97
N ASN A 304 19.08 26.06 -7.76
CA ASN A 304 20.34 25.46 -8.22
C ASN A 304 21.13 26.40 -9.15
N ALA A 305 20.45 27.16 -10.01
CA ALA A 305 21.08 28.18 -10.86
C ALA A 305 21.64 29.34 -10.01
N ALA A 306 20.89 29.82 -9.02
CA ALA A 306 21.34 30.86 -8.09
C ALA A 306 22.53 30.40 -7.23
N ALA A 307 22.53 29.14 -6.77
CA ALA A 307 23.64 28.55 -6.02
C ALA A 307 24.91 28.34 -6.87
N ARG A 308 24.78 28.12 -8.19
CA ARG A 308 25.93 28.13 -9.12
C ARG A 308 26.45 29.55 -9.36
N ALA A 309 25.56 30.53 -9.55
CA ALA A 309 25.95 31.92 -9.74
C ALA A 309 26.72 32.46 -8.53
N ARG A 310 26.29 32.14 -7.29
CA ARG A 310 27.04 32.50 -6.08
C ARG A 310 28.42 31.84 -6.01
N ARG A 311 28.53 30.54 -6.33
CA ARG A 311 29.83 29.85 -6.37
C ARG A 311 30.79 30.43 -7.41
N HIS A 312 30.29 30.90 -8.55
CA HIS A 312 31.11 31.62 -9.52
C HIS A 312 31.51 33.02 -9.05
N ALA A 313 30.64 33.74 -8.36
CA ALA A 313 30.96 35.05 -7.78
C ALA A 313 31.99 34.93 -6.64
N ASP A 314 31.85 33.94 -5.76
CA ASP A 314 32.78 33.70 -4.65
C ASP A 314 34.14 33.16 -5.14
N GLY A 315 34.15 32.38 -6.22
CA GLY A 315 35.38 31.93 -6.88
C GLY A 315 36.15 33.04 -7.60
N ALA A 316 35.45 34.05 -8.12
CA ALA A 316 36.07 35.23 -8.73
C ALA A 316 36.67 36.20 -7.70
N ALA A 317 36.16 36.20 -6.47
CA ALA A 317 36.67 37.04 -5.38
C ALA A 317 37.97 36.53 -4.74
N CYS A 318 38.40 35.29 -5.01
CA CYS A 318 39.69 34.74 -4.56
C CYS A 318 40.85 34.94 -5.55
N LEU A 319 40.63 35.66 -6.66
CA LEU A 319 41.64 35.91 -7.70
C LEU A 319 42.06 37.39 -7.81
N VAL A 320 41.86 38.17 -6.74
CA VAL A 320 42.34 39.57 -6.62
C VAL A 320 43.32 39.68 -5.47
#